data_AF-A0A329W8S9-F1
#
_entry.id   AF-A0A329W8S9-F1
#
_cell.length_a   1.000
_cell.length_b   1.000
_cell.length_c   1.000
_cell.angle_alpha   90.00
_cell.angle_beta   90.00
_cell.angle_gamma   90.00
#
_symmetry.space_group_name_H-M   'P 1'
#
loop_
_entity.id
_entity.type
_entity.pdbx_description
1 polymer ?
#
loop_
_entity_poly.entity_id
_entity_poly.type
_entity_poly.pdbx_seq_one_letter_code
_entity_poly.pdbx_strand_id
1 'polypeptide(L)'
;MISEALVELALRTLSCTQKELASRLGVSPTQITKWKKGEHMSLDMEKKLRDVAMIGELDPEFILWAGSYEEAVKWQKLIYRLADMAHENAETGYITDPLQDEMDLLCSSVSSVLTSMGIRSPKSFPEELDVDEDEEFWDAVEKDNYANIIYKIFNALNNVYGFYAAYISDFIYDEELDLFETEAGNIESCLVDLAACKIEVDTKLAPRYKEFKYNVMKDYEEWLNIVKDKAFRSGVPLRAELLALIYDSGDNLGLEAEAESLGFNSSRIHPDIYMNELLVGMRTIHQVLPAILKKLEIDKEFQLDPSAFHIG
;
A
#
# COMPACT_ATOMS: atom_id res chain seq x y z
N MET A 1 16.53 -4.24 2.20
CA MET A 1 17.09 -5.27 1.29
C MET A 1 17.40 -6.56 2.06
N ILE A 2 16.83 -7.68 1.63
CA ILE A 2 16.89 -9.00 2.30
C ILE A 2 18.33 -9.42 2.67
N SER A 3 19.30 -9.22 1.77
CA SER A 3 20.70 -9.62 1.99
C SER A 3 21.37 -8.89 3.15
N GLU A 4 21.02 -7.62 3.38
CA GLU A 4 21.54 -6.82 4.49
C GLU A 4 20.96 -7.31 5.81
N ALA A 5 19.65 -7.53 5.83
CA ALA A 5 18.92 -8.00 7.01
C ALA A 5 19.42 -9.38 7.48
N LEU A 6 19.62 -10.31 6.55
CA LEU A 6 20.18 -11.64 6.84
C LEU A 6 21.56 -11.57 7.48
N VAL A 7 22.45 -10.73 6.94
CA VAL A 7 23.80 -10.56 7.49
C VAL A 7 23.72 -9.96 8.89
N GLU A 8 22.85 -8.98 9.10
CA GLU A 8 22.69 -8.35 10.41
C GLU A 8 22.16 -9.34 11.46
N LEU A 9 21.14 -10.13 11.13
CA LEU A 9 20.61 -11.17 12.02
C LEU A 9 21.67 -12.22 12.34
N ALA A 10 22.39 -12.73 11.34
CA ALA A 10 23.46 -13.71 11.55
C ALA A 10 24.57 -13.19 12.48
N LEU A 11 24.96 -11.91 12.37
CA LEU A 11 25.94 -11.29 13.26
C LEU A 11 25.41 -11.19 14.69
N ARG A 12 24.14 -10.81 14.87
CA ARG A 12 23.48 -10.71 16.18
C ARG A 12 23.36 -12.08 16.86
N THR A 13 22.78 -13.07 16.17
CA THR A 13 22.57 -14.43 16.70
C THR A 13 23.88 -15.10 17.11
N LEU A 14 24.93 -14.97 16.29
CA LEU A 14 26.22 -15.58 16.60
C LEU A 14 27.10 -14.74 17.54
N SER A 15 26.71 -13.50 17.83
CA SER A 15 27.52 -12.52 18.58
C SER A 15 28.97 -12.45 18.07
N CYS A 16 29.13 -12.43 16.74
CA CYS A 16 30.43 -12.51 16.08
C CYS A 16 30.72 -11.30 15.17
N THR A 17 31.98 -11.14 14.79
CA THR A 17 32.43 -10.11 13.86
C THR A 17 32.19 -10.53 12.41
N GLN A 18 32.18 -9.57 11.48
CA GLN A 18 32.09 -9.87 10.03
C GLN A 18 33.19 -10.81 9.53
N LYS A 19 34.40 -10.73 10.12
CA LYS A 19 35.51 -11.60 9.76
C LYS A 19 35.25 -13.05 10.19
N GLU A 20 34.70 -13.23 11.38
CA GLU A 20 34.35 -14.55 11.91
C GLU A 20 33.17 -15.16 11.14
N LEU A 21 32.15 -14.35 10.82
CA LEU A 21 31.03 -14.78 9.98
C LEU A 21 31.51 -15.20 8.58
N ALA A 22 32.38 -14.40 7.95
CA ALA A 22 32.96 -14.71 6.65
C ALA A 22 33.73 -16.05 6.68
N SER A 23 34.53 -16.26 7.73
CA SER A 23 35.26 -17.52 7.94
C SER A 23 34.32 -18.72 8.06
N ARG A 24 33.23 -18.60 8.83
CA ARG A 24 32.22 -19.67 8.98
C ARG A 24 31.49 -19.98 7.68
N LEU A 25 31.22 -18.98 6.86
CA LEU A 25 30.55 -19.13 5.57
C LEU A 25 31.50 -19.56 4.43
N GLY A 26 32.81 -19.55 4.67
CA GLY A 26 33.83 -19.86 3.66
C GLY A 26 33.97 -18.77 2.59
N VAL A 27 33.66 -17.52 2.93
CA VAL A 27 33.72 -16.37 2.01
C VAL A 27 34.70 -15.30 2.50
N SER A 28 34.98 -14.30 1.65
CA SER A 28 35.81 -13.16 2.07
C SER A 28 35.01 -12.17 2.93
N PRO A 29 35.64 -11.46 3.90
CA PRO A 29 34.97 -10.37 4.64
C PRO A 29 34.43 -9.26 3.74
N THR A 30 35.06 -9.04 2.58
CA THR A 30 34.58 -8.11 1.55
C THR A 30 33.22 -8.53 1.00
N GLN A 31 32.98 -9.83 0.84
CA GLN A 31 31.68 -10.35 0.38
C GLN A 31 30.56 -10.04 1.39
N ILE A 32 30.84 -10.13 2.69
CA ILE A 32 29.89 -9.73 3.74
C ILE A 32 29.55 -8.24 3.62
N THR A 33 30.56 -7.39 3.40
CA THR A 33 30.35 -5.94 3.21
C THR A 33 29.52 -5.64 1.96
N LYS A 34 29.71 -6.42 0.89
CA LYS A 34 28.94 -6.32 -0.35
C LYS A 34 27.47 -6.68 -0.14
N TRP A 35 27.18 -7.79 0.54
CA TRP A 35 25.81 -8.18 0.89
C TRP A 35 25.11 -7.18 1.81
N LYS A 36 25.84 -6.58 2.75
CA LYS A 36 25.34 -5.45 3.56
C LYS A 36 24.99 -4.21 2.73
N LYS A 37 25.54 -4.07 1.53
CA LYS A 37 25.24 -2.98 0.60
C LYS A 37 24.20 -3.37 -0.45
N GLY A 38 23.55 -4.53 -0.31
CA GLY A 38 22.53 -4.99 -1.23
C GLY A 38 23.05 -5.70 -2.48
N GLU A 39 24.32 -6.10 -2.52
CA GLU A 39 24.80 -6.91 -3.64
C GLU A 39 24.10 -8.28 -3.64
N HIS A 40 23.82 -8.78 -4.84
CA HIS A 40 23.17 -10.07 -5.04
C HIS A 40 23.82 -11.19 -4.21
N MET A 41 22.97 -12.00 -3.59
CA MET A 41 23.33 -13.19 -2.82
C MET A 41 22.73 -14.42 -3.51
N SER A 42 23.51 -15.49 -3.65
CA SER A 42 22.97 -16.73 -4.21
C SER A 42 22.04 -17.42 -3.21
N LEU A 43 21.05 -18.16 -3.72
CA LEU A 43 20.09 -18.94 -2.91
C LEU A 43 20.80 -19.86 -1.90
N ASP A 44 21.89 -20.51 -2.29
CA ASP A 44 22.68 -21.35 -1.39
C ASP A 44 23.25 -20.57 -0.20
N MET A 45 23.68 -19.31 -0.41
CA MET A 45 24.23 -18.49 0.68
C MET A 45 23.13 -17.89 1.55
N GLU A 46 22.00 -17.52 0.94
CA GLU A 46 20.80 -17.12 1.68
C GLU A 46 20.38 -18.24 2.64
N LYS A 47 20.24 -19.47 2.14
CA LYS A 47 19.87 -20.62 2.97
C LYS A 47 20.84 -20.83 4.14
N LYS A 48 22.15 -20.79 3.88
CA LYS A 48 23.16 -20.88 4.95
C LYS A 48 23.04 -19.77 5.98
N LEU A 49 22.75 -18.55 5.55
CA LEU A 49 22.57 -17.41 6.47
C LEU A 49 21.29 -17.54 7.29
N ARG A 50 20.19 -18.02 6.69
CA ARG A 50 18.95 -18.35 7.42
C ARG A 50 19.19 -19.40 8.49
N ASP A 51 19.90 -20.48 8.15
CA ASP A 51 20.28 -21.55 9.09
C ASP A 51 21.13 -21.01 10.24
N VAL A 52 22.11 -20.15 9.93
CA VAL A 52 22.99 -19.53 10.93
C VAL A 52 22.25 -18.55 11.84
N ALA A 53 21.33 -17.77 11.27
CA ALA A 53 20.53 -16.81 12.01
C ALA A 53 19.40 -17.48 12.82
N MET A 54 19.09 -18.75 12.53
CA MET A 54 18.00 -19.53 13.13
C MET A 54 16.62 -18.91 12.93
N ILE A 55 16.38 -18.36 11.73
CA ILE A 55 15.14 -17.60 11.44
C ILE A 55 14.10 -18.35 10.61
N GLY A 56 14.44 -19.57 10.14
CA GLY A 56 13.56 -20.34 9.28
C GLY A 56 13.16 -19.58 8.01
N GLU A 57 11.88 -19.64 7.69
CA GLU A 57 11.29 -19.01 6.50
C GLU A 57 10.77 -17.59 6.73
N LEU A 58 10.75 -17.10 7.99
CA LEU A 58 10.29 -15.75 8.28
C LEU A 58 11.13 -14.70 7.54
N ASP A 59 10.48 -13.62 7.15
CA ASP A 59 11.13 -12.52 6.45
C ASP A 59 12.19 -11.84 7.37
N PRO A 60 13.45 -11.72 6.91
CA PRO A 60 14.52 -11.12 7.71
C PRO A 60 14.27 -9.65 8.09
N GLU A 61 13.62 -8.88 7.23
CA GLU A 61 13.34 -7.47 7.50
C GLU A 61 12.25 -7.33 8.56
N PHE A 62 11.23 -8.19 8.50
CA PHE A 62 10.19 -8.29 9.52
C PHE A 62 10.76 -8.67 10.89
N ILE A 63 11.71 -9.61 10.96
CA ILE A 63 12.38 -9.96 12.23
C ILE A 63 13.16 -8.78 12.79
N LEU A 64 13.89 -8.05 11.94
CA LEU A 64 14.60 -6.85 12.38
C LEU A 64 13.64 -5.76 12.86
N TRP A 65 12.48 -5.62 12.20
CA TRP A 65 11.43 -4.71 12.63
C TRP A 65 10.84 -5.12 13.98
N ALA A 66 10.57 -6.40 14.21
CA ALA A 66 10.02 -6.90 15.47
C ALA A 66 11.03 -6.89 16.63
N GLY A 67 12.33 -6.94 16.32
CA GLY A 67 13.43 -6.85 17.28
C GLY A 67 14.11 -8.20 17.57
N SER A 68 13.37 -9.31 17.56
CA SER A 68 13.89 -10.68 17.63
C SER A 68 12.97 -11.67 16.90
N TYR A 69 13.44 -12.91 16.74
CA TYR A 69 12.64 -13.97 16.14
C TYR A 69 11.40 -14.28 16.98
N GLU A 70 11.54 -14.36 18.30
CA GLU A 70 10.44 -14.65 19.23
C GLU A 70 9.37 -13.55 19.19
N GLU A 71 9.79 -12.28 19.17
CA GLU A 71 8.89 -11.15 19.04
C GLU A 71 8.19 -11.14 17.67
N ALA A 72 8.91 -11.50 16.60
CA ALA A 72 8.35 -11.59 15.25
C ALA A 72 7.24 -12.64 15.15
N VAL A 73 7.40 -13.80 15.80
CA VAL A 73 6.36 -14.84 15.85
C VAL A 73 5.09 -14.32 16.53
N LYS A 74 5.22 -13.55 17.62
CA LYS A 74 4.06 -12.93 18.29
C LYS A 74 3.38 -11.89 17.40
N TRP A 75 4.16 -11.01 16.77
CA TRP A 75 3.65 -10.02 15.83
C TRP A 75 2.96 -10.67 14.62
N GLN A 76 3.51 -11.73 14.05
CA GLN A 76 2.90 -12.45 12.94
C GLN A 76 1.52 -13.00 13.34
N LYS A 77 1.43 -13.64 14.51
CA LYS A 77 0.16 -14.15 15.03
C LYS A 77 -0.87 -13.05 15.20
N LEU A 78 -0.48 -11.91 15.76
CA LEU A 78 -1.37 -10.75 15.91
C LEU A 78 -1.79 -10.17 14.54
N ILE A 79 -0.84 -10.01 13.61
CA ILE A 79 -1.11 -9.49 12.27
C ILE A 79 -2.14 -10.36 11.55
N TYR A 80 -1.99 -11.69 11.56
CA TYR A 80 -2.97 -12.58 10.93
C TYR A 80 -4.34 -12.52 11.60
N ARG A 81 -4.39 -12.48 12.93
CA ARG A 81 -5.67 -12.28 13.64
C ARG A 81 -6.36 -10.98 13.22
N LEU A 82 -5.62 -9.88 13.16
CA LEU A 82 -6.18 -8.58 12.74
C LEU A 82 -6.61 -8.60 11.27
N ALA A 83 -5.90 -9.33 10.41
CA ALA A 83 -6.21 -9.48 9.00
C ALA A 83 -7.50 -10.30 8.80
N ASP A 84 -7.62 -11.44 9.48
CA ASP A 84 -8.82 -12.30 9.47
C ASP A 84 -10.04 -11.50 9.93
N MET A 85 -9.92 -10.78 11.06
CA MET A 85 -11.00 -9.96 11.58
C MET A 85 -11.39 -8.81 10.65
N ALA A 86 -10.42 -8.15 10.02
CA ALA A 86 -10.73 -7.13 9.02
C ALA A 86 -11.42 -7.76 7.80
N HIS A 87 -10.96 -8.91 7.33
CA HIS A 87 -11.52 -9.62 6.19
C HIS A 87 -12.97 -10.07 6.45
N GLU A 88 -13.27 -10.63 7.62
CA GLU A 88 -14.63 -11.04 8.00
C GLU A 88 -15.62 -9.87 8.08
N ASN A 89 -15.13 -8.68 8.42
CA ASN A 89 -15.93 -7.46 8.49
C ASN A 89 -16.03 -6.71 7.14
N ALA A 90 -15.47 -7.25 6.05
CA ALA A 90 -15.53 -6.62 4.75
C ALA A 90 -16.93 -6.72 4.13
N GLU A 91 -17.49 -5.58 3.70
CA GLU A 91 -18.83 -5.50 3.10
C GLU A 91 -18.82 -5.17 1.60
N THR A 92 -17.65 -5.18 0.94
CA THR A 92 -17.51 -4.78 -0.47
C THR A 92 -18.03 -5.82 -1.47
N GLY A 93 -18.21 -7.07 -1.02
CA GLY A 93 -18.56 -8.21 -1.88
C GLY A 93 -17.39 -8.78 -2.67
N TYR A 94 -16.16 -8.33 -2.43
CA TYR A 94 -14.93 -8.87 -3.01
C TYR A 94 -14.05 -9.49 -1.93
N ILE A 95 -13.30 -10.53 -2.30
CA ILE A 95 -12.35 -11.20 -1.40
C ILE A 95 -11.04 -10.42 -1.43
N THR A 96 -10.65 -9.82 -0.31
CA THR A 96 -9.37 -9.11 -0.19
C THR A 96 -8.19 -10.10 -0.10
N ASP A 97 -7.73 -10.61 -1.24
CA ASP A 97 -6.65 -11.62 -1.31
C ASP A 97 -5.39 -11.26 -0.51
N PRO A 98 -4.92 -9.99 -0.47
CA PRO A 98 -3.75 -9.63 0.32
C PRO A 98 -3.89 -9.87 1.84
N LEU A 99 -5.12 -9.92 2.39
CA LEU A 99 -5.36 -10.23 3.79
C LEU A 99 -5.34 -11.74 4.09
N GLN A 100 -5.59 -12.59 3.09
CA GLN A 100 -5.48 -14.04 3.23
C GLN A 100 -4.04 -14.53 3.20
N ASP A 101 -3.15 -13.70 2.65
CA ASP A 101 -1.69 -13.87 2.66
C ASP A 101 -1.19 -15.22 2.11
N GLU A 102 -1.74 -15.70 0.99
CA GLU A 102 -1.33 -16.98 0.38
C GLU A 102 0.17 -17.05 0.03
N MET A 103 0.83 -15.90 -0.09
CA MET A 103 2.26 -15.76 -0.41
C MET A 103 3.15 -15.47 0.82
N ASP A 104 2.60 -15.42 2.03
CA ASP A 104 3.31 -15.10 3.28
C ASP A 104 4.05 -13.73 3.25
N LEU A 105 3.48 -12.72 2.59
CA LEU A 105 4.05 -11.39 2.40
C LEU A 105 3.44 -10.30 3.29
N LEU A 106 2.27 -10.53 3.90
CA LEU A 106 1.51 -9.49 4.61
C LEU A 106 2.32 -8.85 5.76
N CYS A 107 3.04 -9.67 6.52
CA CYS A 107 3.88 -9.20 7.62
C CYS A 107 5.01 -8.28 7.14
N SER A 108 5.71 -8.66 6.07
CA SER A 108 6.75 -7.82 5.45
C SER A 108 6.17 -6.54 4.85
N SER A 109 5.02 -6.64 4.18
CA SER A 109 4.36 -5.51 3.54
C SER A 109 3.94 -4.47 4.58
N VAL A 110 3.24 -4.87 5.64
CA VAL A 110 2.77 -3.92 6.67
C VAL A 110 3.92 -3.33 7.47
N SER A 111 4.95 -4.11 7.82
CA SER A 111 6.12 -3.59 8.55
C SER A 111 6.94 -2.61 7.70
N SER A 112 7.05 -2.85 6.39
CA SER A 112 7.66 -1.93 5.43
C SER A 112 6.87 -0.61 5.33
N VAL A 113 5.54 -0.68 5.24
CA VAL A 113 4.64 0.49 5.24
C VAL A 113 4.84 1.34 6.50
N LEU A 114 4.78 0.72 7.69
CA LEU A 114 4.99 1.41 8.97
C LEU A 114 6.37 2.09 9.02
N THR A 115 7.40 1.39 8.56
CA THR A 115 8.77 1.92 8.48
C THR A 115 8.85 3.12 7.53
N SER A 116 8.19 3.05 6.37
CA SER A 116 8.13 4.11 5.36
C SER A 116 7.41 5.36 5.88
N MET A 117 6.35 5.18 6.67
CA MET A 117 5.67 6.25 7.41
C MET A 117 6.56 6.88 8.51
N GLY A 118 7.72 6.29 8.79
CA GLY A 118 8.69 6.74 9.79
C GLY A 118 8.41 6.25 11.20
N ILE A 119 7.51 5.27 11.35
CA ILE A 119 7.23 4.63 12.63
C ILE A 119 8.45 3.80 13.00
N ARG A 120 8.92 3.96 14.23
CA ARG A 120 10.09 3.23 14.73
C ARG A 120 9.71 1.78 14.99
N SER A 121 10.65 0.87 14.78
CA SER A 121 10.50 -0.53 15.18
C SER A 121 10.10 -0.66 16.66
N PRO A 122 9.14 -1.54 16.99
CA PRO A 122 8.81 -1.85 18.38
C PRO A 122 10.05 -2.37 19.12
N LYS A 123 10.12 -2.10 20.43
CA LYS A 123 11.21 -2.63 21.27
C LYS A 123 10.96 -4.07 21.73
N SER A 124 9.69 -4.39 21.96
CA SER A 124 9.17 -5.67 22.39
C SER A 124 7.68 -5.71 22.03
N PHE A 125 7.13 -6.91 21.92
CA PHE A 125 5.71 -7.15 21.77
C PHE A 125 4.97 -6.76 23.07
N PRO A 126 3.82 -6.08 22.99
CA PRO A 126 3.01 -5.76 24.16
C PRO A 126 2.42 -7.04 24.78
N GLU A 127 2.64 -7.29 26.07
CA GLU A 127 2.14 -8.49 26.76
C GLU A 127 0.60 -8.51 26.79
N GLU A 128 -0.04 -7.35 26.81
CA GLU A 128 -1.50 -7.19 26.78
C GLU A 128 -2.14 -7.68 25.47
N LEU A 129 -1.35 -7.84 24.40
CA LEU A 129 -1.80 -8.38 23.12
C LEU A 129 -1.51 -9.88 22.97
N ASP A 130 -0.81 -10.49 23.94
CA ASP A 130 -0.45 -11.92 23.96
C ASP A 130 -1.51 -12.73 24.73
N VAL A 131 -2.78 -12.45 24.43
CA VAL A 131 -3.95 -13.07 25.07
C VAL A 131 -4.88 -13.69 24.03
N ASP A 132 -5.90 -14.39 24.51
CA ASP A 132 -6.98 -14.91 23.68
C ASP A 132 -7.94 -13.77 23.26
N GLU A 133 -8.69 -13.99 22.18
CA GLU A 133 -9.59 -12.98 21.62
C GLU A 133 -10.86 -12.85 22.49
N ASP A 134 -10.90 -11.79 23.28
CA ASP A 134 -12.06 -11.37 24.09
C ASP A 134 -12.26 -9.84 24.05
N GLU A 135 -13.18 -9.30 24.87
CA GLU A 135 -13.41 -7.86 24.93
C GLU A 135 -12.15 -7.08 25.38
N GLU A 136 -11.32 -7.66 26.25
CA GLU A 136 -10.10 -7.01 26.76
C GLU A 136 -9.02 -6.94 25.67
N PHE A 137 -8.96 -7.94 24.79
CA PHE A 137 -8.08 -7.93 23.61
C PHE A 137 -8.34 -6.73 22.69
N TRP A 138 -9.60 -6.44 22.35
CA TRP A 138 -9.95 -5.31 21.48
C TRP A 138 -9.62 -3.97 22.10
N ASP A 139 -9.89 -3.86 23.41
CA ASP A 139 -9.49 -2.72 24.22
C ASP A 139 -7.96 -2.51 24.22
N ALA A 140 -7.18 -3.59 24.19
CA ALA A 140 -5.72 -3.53 24.09
C ALA A 140 -5.25 -3.14 22.68
N VAL A 141 -5.87 -3.70 21.62
CA VAL A 141 -5.60 -3.34 20.23
C VAL A 141 -5.87 -1.86 19.99
N GLU A 142 -6.96 -1.32 20.51
CA GLU A 142 -7.29 0.10 20.34
C GLU A 142 -6.28 1.03 21.02
N LYS A 143 -5.75 0.63 22.18
CA LYS A 143 -4.80 1.42 22.97
C LYS A 143 -3.36 1.30 22.46
N ASP A 144 -2.99 0.18 21.85
CA ASP A 144 -1.65 0.00 21.29
C ASP A 144 -1.49 0.74 19.96
N ASN A 145 -0.39 1.49 19.86
CA ASN A 145 -0.13 2.35 18.71
C ASN A 145 0.11 1.58 17.41
N TYR A 146 0.70 0.38 17.48
CA TYR A 146 1.02 -0.41 16.30
C TYR A 146 -0.18 -1.24 15.87
N ALA A 147 -0.78 -1.98 16.81
CA ALA A 147 -1.93 -2.84 16.54
C ALA A 147 -3.12 -2.03 16.01
N ASN A 148 -3.42 -0.87 16.61
CA ASN A 148 -4.49 0.02 16.14
C ASN A 148 -4.26 0.48 14.70
N ILE A 149 -3.03 0.89 14.36
CA ILE A 149 -2.70 1.36 13.01
C ILE A 149 -2.78 0.21 12.01
N ILE A 150 -2.19 -0.95 12.32
CA ILE A 150 -2.24 -2.14 11.46
C ILE A 150 -3.69 -2.50 11.16
N TYR A 151 -4.54 -2.57 12.19
CA TYR A 151 -5.95 -2.89 12.01
C TYR A 151 -6.69 -1.86 11.16
N LYS A 152 -6.42 -0.55 11.35
CA LYS A 152 -6.98 0.51 10.50
C LYS A 152 -6.53 0.38 9.05
N ILE A 153 -5.26 0.04 8.80
CA ILE A 153 -4.75 -0.21 7.44
C ILE A 153 -5.52 -1.35 6.80
N PHE A 154 -5.73 -2.47 7.51
CA PHE A 154 -6.45 -3.62 6.96
C PHE A 154 -7.92 -3.34 6.67
N ASN A 155 -8.62 -2.61 7.54
CA ASN A 155 -9.97 -2.16 7.26
C ASN A 155 -10.03 -1.23 6.03
N ALA A 156 -9.10 -0.29 5.91
CA ALA A 156 -9.00 0.56 4.73
C ALA A 156 -8.65 -0.23 3.46
N LEU A 157 -7.86 -1.30 3.59
CA LEU A 157 -7.45 -2.17 2.49
C LEU A 157 -8.64 -2.90 1.89
N ASN A 158 -9.62 -3.35 2.68
CA ASN A 158 -10.84 -3.96 2.13
C ASN A 158 -11.56 -3.05 1.13
N ASN A 159 -11.68 -1.76 1.47
CA ASN A 159 -12.36 -0.79 0.62
C ASN A 159 -11.55 -0.46 -0.63
N VAL A 160 -10.23 -0.25 -0.45
CA VAL A 160 -9.29 0.03 -1.55
C VAL A 160 -9.22 -1.15 -2.52
N TYR A 161 -9.08 -2.36 -2.00
CA TYR A 161 -9.04 -3.60 -2.78
C TYR A 161 -10.39 -3.86 -3.46
N GLY A 162 -11.51 -3.68 -2.76
CA GLY A 162 -12.84 -3.85 -3.35
C GLY A 162 -13.05 -2.99 -4.59
N PHE A 163 -12.64 -1.70 -4.54
CA PHE A 163 -12.70 -0.83 -5.71
C PHE A 163 -11.74 -1.29 -6.82
N TYR A 164 -10.52 -1.68 -6.46
CA TYR A 164 -9.55 -2.23 -7.41
C TYR A 164 -10.09 -3.47 -8.14
N ALA A 165 -10.61 -4.44 -7.40
CA ALA A 165 -11.17 -5.67 -7.94
C ALA A 165 -12.43 -5.42 -8.79
N ALA A 166 -13.25 -4.43 -8.40
CA ALA A 166 -14.45 -4.07 -9.15
C ALA A 166 -14.15 -3.42 -10.50
N TYR A 167 -13.15 -2.53 -10.57
CA TYR A 167 -13.03 -1.57 -11.67
C TYR A 167 -11.65 -1.50 -12.33
N ILE A 168 -10.60 -2.10 -11.76
CA ILE A 168 -9.22 -1.94 -12.23
C ILE A 168 -8.57 -3.27 -12.60
N SER A 169 -8.78 -4.33 -11.80
CA SER A 169 -8.14 -5.64 -11.99
C SER A 169 -8.27 -6.18 -13.41
N ASP A 170 -9.48 -6.15 -13.98
CA ASP A 170 -9.75 -6.63 -15.34
C ASP A 170 -8.84 -5.96 -16.39
N PHE A 171 -8.53 -4.66 -16.24
CA PHE A 171 -7.63 -3.97 -17.16
C PHE A 171 -6.19 -4.43 -17.01
N ILE A 172 -5.73 -4.66 -15.77
CA ILE A 172 -4.34 -5.07 -15.50
C ILE A 172 -4.03 -6.43 -16.15
N TYR A 173 -4.99 -7.35 -16.10
CA TYR A 173 -4.87 -8.71 -16.63
C TYR A 173 -5.33 -8.84 -18.09
N ASP A 174 -5.74 -7.75 -18.74
CA ASP A 174 -6.08 -7.75 -20.16
C ASP A 174 -4.79 -7.81 -21.02
N GLU A 175 -4.57 -8.95 -21.66
CA GLU A 175 -3.42 -9.19 -22.54
C GLU A 175 -3.33 -8.18 -23.70
N GLU A 176 -4.45 -7.62 -24.17
CA GLU A 176 -4.46 -6.62 -25.24
C GLU A 176 -3.98 -5.25 -24.77
N LEU A 177 -4.17 -4.94 -23.48
CA LEU A 177 -3.72 -3.68 -22.89
C LEU A 177 -2.25 -3.72 -22.49
N ASP A 178 -1.66 -4.90 -22.25
CA ASP A 178 -0.24 -5.06 -21.91
C ASP A 178 0.16 -4.14 -20.72
N LEU A 179 -0.71 -4.03 -19.72
CA LEU A 179 -0.53 -3.12 -18.58
C LEU A 179 0.47 -3.68 -17.56
N PHE A 180 0.57 -5.00 -17.47
CA PHE A 180 1.46 -5.70 -16.55
C PHE A 180 2.95 -5.35 -16.74
N GLU A 181 3.38 -5.13 -17.99
CA GLU A 181 4.76 -4.74 -18.34
C GLU A 181 5.02 -3.23 -18.19
N THR A 182 4.07 -2.49 -17.64
CA THR A 182 4.22 -1.06 -17.35
C THR A 182 4.21 -0.80 -15.85
N GLU A 183 4.45 0.46 -15.46
CA GLU A 183 4.37 0.87 -14.05
C GLU A 183 2.98 0.62 -13.42
N ALA A 184 1.92 0.50 -14.24
CA ALA A 184 0.59 0.14 -13.75
C ALA A 184 0.51 -1.29 -13.18
N GLY A 185 1.42 -2.19 -13.56
CA GLY A 185 1.54 -3.53 -12.97
C GLY A 185 1.81 -3.51 -11.47
N ASN A 186 2.32 -2.40 -10.92
CA ASN A 186 2.58 -2.27 -9.49
C ASN A 186 1.32 -2.02 -8.65
N ILE A 187 0.19 -1.64 -9.27
CA ILE A 187 -1.03 -1.19 -8.56
C ILE A 187 -1.46 -2.19 -7.49
N GLU A 188 -1.62 -3.48 -7.86
CA GLU A 188 -2.10 -4.49 -6.92
C GLU A 188 -1.12 -4.72 -5.77
N SER A 189 0.16 -4.87 -6.08
CA SER A 189 1.21 -5.14 -5.10
C SER A 189 1.40 -4.03 -4.06
N CYS A 190 1.01 -2.80 -4.40
CA CYS A 190 1.16 -1.61 -3.55
C CYS A 190 -0.15 -1.18 -2.86
N LEU A 191 -1.23 -1.99 -2.87
CA LEU A 191 -2.52 -1.58 -2.29
C LEU A 191 -2.45 -1.34 -0.78
N VAL A 192 -1.56 -2.03 -0.06
CA VAL A 192 -1.34 -1.81 1.38
C VAL A 192 -0.77 -0.41 1.64
N ASP A 193 0.14 0.09 0.80
CA ASP A 193 0.67 1.45 0.89
C ASP A 193 -0.44 2.49 0.70
N LEU A 194 -1.31 2.26 -0.28
CA LEU A 194 -2.44 3.14 -0.55
C LEU A 194 -3.47 3.11 0.58
N ALA A 195 -3.77 1.93 1.13
CA ALA A 195 -4.66 1.78 2.27
C ALA A 195 -4.15 2.58 3.49
N ALA A 196 -2.84 2.56 3.74
CA ALA A 196 -2.23 3.39 4.77
C ALA A 196 -2.38 4.90 4.53
N CYS A 197 -2.55 5.34 3.28
CA CYS A 197 -2.84 6.74 2.95
C CYS A 197 -4.30 7.15 3.25
N LYS A 198 -5.21 6.19 3.46
CA LYS A 198 -6.64 6.42 3.74
C LYS A 198 -6.94 6.58 5.24
N ILE A 199 -5.98 6.29 6.11
CA ILE A 199 -6.17 6.38 7.57
C ILE A 199 -5.63 7.68 8.16
N GLU A 200 -6.12 8.04 9.34
CA GLU A 200 -5.56 9.13 10.14
C GLU A 200 -4.49 8.62 11.09
N VAL A 201 -3.31 9.27 11.08
CA VAL A 201 -2.17 8.89 11.92
C VAL A 201 -1.56 10.12 12.58
N ASP A 202 -1.22 10.00 13.87
CA ASP A 202 -0.49 11.05 14.59
C ASP A 202 0.93 11.19 14.02
N THR A 203 1.23 12.38 13.50
CA THR A 203 2.57 12.75 13.01
C THR A 203 3.70 12.61 14.04
N LYS A 204 3.40 12.56 15.35
CA LYS A 204 4.41 12.26 16.38
C LYS A 204 4.89 10.82 16.31
N LEU A 205 3.98 9.90 15.98
CA LEU A 205 4.26 8.48 15.82
C LEU A 205 4.81 8.17 14.43
N ALA A 206 4.23 8.80 13.40
CA ALA A 206 4.60 8.66 12.00
C ALA A 206 5.13 9.99 11.41
N PRO A 207 6.37 10.40 11.73
CA PRO A 207 6.93 11.69 11.34
C PRO A 207 7.06 11.89 9.83
N ARG A 208 7.15 10.80 9.05
CA ARG A 208 7.25 10.86 7.58
C ARG A 208 5.93 10.60 6.88
N TYR A 209 4.81 10.48 7.61
CA TYR A 209 3.52 10.12 7.02
C TYR A 209 3.09 11.02 5.85
N LYS A 210 3.33 12.34 5.95
CA LYS A 210 2.98 13.29 4.87
C LYS A 210 3.79 13.06 3.60
N GLU A 211 5.09 12.78 3.73
CA GLU A 211 5.98 12.51 2.61
C GLU A 211 5.63 11.16 1.98
N PHE A 212 5.44 10.13 2.80
CA PHE A 212 4.96 8.81 2.40
C PHE A 212 3.67 8.93 1.58
N LYS A 213 2.64 9.59 2.14
CA LYS A 213 1.35 9.77 1.48
C LYS A 213 1.47 10.52 0.15
N TYR A 214 2.29 11.57 0.09
CA TYR A 214 2.51 12.30 -1.15
C TYR A 214 3.12 11.42 -2.24
N ASN A 215 4.15 10.64 -1.91
CA ASN A 215 4.82 9.77 -2.87
C ASN A 215 3.87 8.67 -3.38
N VAL A 216 3.20 7.96 -2.46
CA VAL A 216 2.25 6.90 -2.84
C VAL A 216 1.12 7.46 -3.71
N MET A 217 0.53 8.59 -3.34
CA MET A 217 -0.54 9.20 -4.15
C MET A 217 -0.05 9.62 -5.53
N LYS A 218 1.17 10.14 -5.64
CA LYS A 218 1.79 10.52 -6.91
C LYS A 218 2.01 9.31 -7.82
N ASP A 219 2.55 8.24 -7.27
CA ASP A 219 2.82 7.01 -8.02
C ASP A 219 1.50 6.40 -8.54
N TYR A 220 0.47 6.31 -7.69
CA TYR A 220 -0.85 5.85 -8.12
C TYR A 220 -1.52 6.76 -9.15
N GLU A 221 -1.37 8.08 -9.04
CA GLU A 221 -1.89 9.01 -10.05
C GLU A 221 -1.25 8.74 -11.42
N GLU A 222 0.07 8.52 -11.46
CA GLU A 222 0.79 8.16 -12.68
C GLU A 222 0.30 6.80 -13.23
N TRP A 223 0.22 5.78 -12.39
CA TRP A 223 -0.18 4.42 -12.78
C TRP A 223 -1.62 4.35 -13.28
N LEU A 224 -2.57 4.98 -12.58
CA LEU A 224 -3.97 5.00 -13.00
C LEU A 224 -4.16 5.76 -14.31
N ASN A 225 -3.39 6.83 -14.56
CA ASN A 225 -3.44 7.53 -15.83
C ASN A 225 -2.90 6.67 -16.99
N ILE A 226 -1.93 5.77 -16.75
CA ILE A 226 -1.51 4.77 -17.75
C ILE A 226 -2.68 3.84 -18.09
N VAL A 227 -3.39 3.32 -17.08
CA VAL A 227 -4.58 2.48 -17.29
C VAL A 227 -5.64 3.22 -18.10
N LYS A 228 -5.97 4.47 -17.71
CA LYS A 228 -6.97 5.31 -18.41
C LYS A 228 -6.58 5.58 -19.87
N ASP A 229 -5.32 5.90 -20.16
CA ASP A 229 -4.81 6.16 -21.51
C ASP A 229 -4.82 4.90 -22.38
N LYS A 230 -4.39 3.76 -21.85
CA LYS A 230 -4.43 2.48 -22.59
C LYS A 230 -5.86 2.02 -22.86
N ALA A 231 -6.75 2.08 -21.87
CA ALA A 231 -8.16 1.77 -22.06
C ALA A 231 -8.79 2.69 -23.13
N PHE A 232 -8.52 3.99 -23.07
CA PHE A 232 -9.00 4.96 -24.06
C PHE A 232 -8.56 4.64 -25.49
N ARG A 233 -7.25 4.39 -25.68
CA ARG A 233 -6.67 4.11 -27.01
C ARG A 233 -7.19 2.82 -27.63
N SER A 234 -7.52 1.84 -26.78
CA SER A 234 -8.07 0.54 -27.18
C SER A 234 -9.60 0.55 -27.30
N GLY A 235 -10.25 1.68 -27.01
CA GLY A 235 -11.71 1.80 -27.07
C GLY A 235 -12.44 0.99 -25.99
N VAL A 236 -11.75 0.64 -24.90
CA VAL A 236 -12.33 -0.09 -23.77
C VAL A 236 -12.95 0.93 -22.81
N PRO A 237 -14.27 0.86 -22.55
CA PRO A 237 -14.93 1.83 -21.69
C PRO A 237 -14.54 1.63 -20.23
N LEU A 238 -14.26 2.74 -19.55
CA LEU A 238 -14.15 2.76 -18.09
C LEU A 238 -15.53 2.59 -17.47
N ARG A 239 -15.62 1.77 -16.41
CA ARG A 239 -16.86 1.55 -15.63
C ARG A 239 -16.99 2.49 -14.41
N ALA A 240 -15.88 3.08 -13.98
CA ALA A 240 -15.82 4.09 -12.92
C ALA A 240 -14.69 5.11 -13.20
N GLU A 241 -14.69 6.24 -12.48
CA GLU A 241 -13.54 7.15 -12.45
C GLU A 241 -12.41 6.49 -11.64
N LEU A 242 -11.36 6.04 -12.32
CA LEU A 242 -10.28 5.29 -11.67
C LEU A 242 -9.51 6.13 -10.64
N LEU A 243 -9.42 7.45 -10.83
CA LEU A 243 -8.77 8.34 -9.85
C LEU A 243 -9.58 8.50 -8.55
N ALA A 244 -10.82 8.01 -8.49
CA ALA A 244 -11.55 7.89 -7.23
C ALA A 244 -10.74 7.05 -6.21
N LEU A 245 -10.02 6.02 -6.69
CA LEU A 245 -9.17 5.16 -5.86
C LEU A 245 -8.21 5.98 -4.97
N ILE A 246 -7.67 7.10 -5.47
CA ILE A 246 -6.78 7.98 -4.71
C ILE A 246 -7.50 9.10 -3.96
N TYR A 247 -8.50 9.73 -4.57
CA TYR A 247 -9.08 10.97 -4.04
C TYR A 247 -10.32 10.77 -3.15
N ASP A 248 -11.06 9.67 -3.32
CA ASP A 248 -12.23 9.39 -2.50
C ASP A 248 -11.85 8.80 -1.14
N SER A 249 -12.76 8.91 -0.17
CA SER A 249 -12.61 8.28 1.15
C SER A 249 -12.68 6.76 1.04
N GLY A 250 -12.08 6.05 2.01
CA GLY A 250 -12.20 4.59 2.08
C GLY A 250 -13.65 4.13 2.04
N ASP A 251 -14.53 4.72 2.85
CA ASP A 251 -15.94 4.34 2.92
C ASP A 251 -16.66 4.47 1.56
N ASN A 252 -16.39 5.54 0.80
CA ASN A 252 -16.98 5.73 -0.52
C ASN A 252 -16.51 4.65 -1.51
N LEU A 253 -15.22 4.28 -1.46
CA LEU A 253 -14.68 3.20 -2.29
C LEU A 253 -15.36 1.86 -1.97
N GLY A 254 -15.55 1.57 -0.68
CA GLY A 254 -16.25 0.36 -0.22
C GLY A 254 -17.69 0.30 -0.72
N LEU A 255 -18.45 1.40 -0.56
CA LEU A 255 -19.83 1.50 -1.03
C LEU A 255 -19.95 1.35 -2.55
N GLU A 256 -19.04 1.94 -3.32
CA GLU A 256 -19.06 1.85 -4.78
C GLU A 256 -18.68 0.43 -5.27
N ALA A 257 -17.79 -0.26 -4.54
CA ALA A 257 -17.47 -1.67 -4.80
C ALA A 257 -18.66 -2.58 -4.47
N GLU A 258 -19.29 -2.42 -3.31
CA GLU A 258 -20.50 -3.17 -2.93
C GLU A 258 -21.62 -2.96 -3.96
N ALA A 259 -21.82 -1.73 -4.42
CA ALA A 259 -22.82 -1.44 -5.44
C ALA A 259 -22.57 -2.18 -6.76
N GLU A 260 -21.30 -2.35 -7.16
CA GLU A 260 -20.92 -3.14 -8.32
C GLU A 260 -21.17 -4.64 -8.10
N SER A 261 -20.74 -5.19 -6.95
CA SER A 261 -20.87 -6.61 -6.67
C SER A 261 -22.33 -7.07 -6.58
N LEU A 262 -23.21 -6.19 -6.09
CA LEU A 262 -24.67 -6.39 -6.08
C LEU A 262 -25.35 -6.11 -7.43
N GLY A 263 -24.58 -5.66 -8.43
CA GLY A 263 -25.06 -5.42 -9.79
C GLY A 263 -25.90 -4.15 -9.97
N PHE A 264 -25.93 -3.24 -8.98
CA PHE A 264 -26.63 -1.96 -9.11
C PHE A 264 -26.05 -1.08 -10.23
N ASN A 265 -24.76 -1.25 -10.50
CA ASN A 265 -24.01 -0.51 -11.50
C ASN A 265 -23.93 -1.22 -12.86
N SER A 266 -24.51 -2.42 -13.01
CA SER A 266 -24.51 -3.19 -14.27
C SER A 266 -25.10 -2.47 -15.48
N SER A 267 -25.99 -1.48 -15.25
CA SER A 267 -26.60 -0.65 -16.30
C SER A 267 -25.89 0.69 -16.52
N ARG A 268 -24.88 1.01 -15.70
CA ARG A 268 -23.99 2.16 -15.89
C ARG A 268 -22.96 1.86 -16.97
N ILE A 269 -23.41 1.70 -18.21
CA ILE A 269 -22.54 2.04 -19.34
C ILE A 269 -22.57 3.56 -19.40
N HIS A 270 -21.65 4.21 -18.69
CA HIS A 270 -21.69 5.67 -18.63
C HIS A 270 -21.45 6.22 -20.06
N PRO A 271 -22.27 7.16 -20.56
CA PRO A 271 -21.90 7.94 -21.73
C PRO A 271 -20.53 8.57 -21.43
N ASP A 272 -19.52 8.18 -22.21
CA ASP A 272 -18.07 8.47 -22.07
C ASP A 272 -17.70 9.04 -20.69
N ILE A 273 -17.19 8.23 -19.76
CA ILE A 273 -16.61 8.73 -18.50
C ILE A 273 -15.65 9.90 -18.80
N TYR A 274 -14.90 9.82 -19.89
CA TYR A 274 -14.09 10.91 -20.44
C TYR A 274 -14.88 12.21 -20.69
N MET A 275 -16.08 12.13 -21.24
CA MET A 275 -16.97 13.28 -21.44
C MET A 275 -17.53 13.80 -20.12
N ASN A 276 -17.86 12.90 -19.19
CA ASN A 276 -18.29 13.30 -17.86
C ASN A 276 -17.15 14.02 -17.09
N GLU A 277 -15.92 13.52 -17.17
CA GLU A 277 -14.72 14.16 -16.61
C GLU A 277 -14.53 15.57 -17.18
N LEU A 278 -14.62 15.73 -18.51
CA LEU A 278 -14.55 17.04 -19.15
C LEU A 278 -15.65 17.98 -18.64
N LEU A 279 -16.89 17.50 -18.56
CA LEU A 279 -18.04 18.29 -18.10
C LEU A 279 -17.92 18.66 -16.61
N VAL A 280 -17.49 17.73 -15.76
CA VAL A 280 -17.25 17.98 -14.33
C VAL A 280 -16.11 18.96 -14.15
N GLY A 281 -14.99 18.80 -14.87
CA GLY A 281 -13.88 19.74 -14.88
C GLY A 281 -14.33 21.15 -15.27
N MET A 282 -15.11 21.28 -16.35
CA MET A 282 -15.71 22.56 -16.75
C MET A 282 -16.60 23.15 -15.64
N ARG A 283 -17.48 22.35 -15.02
CA ARG A 283 -18.35 22.80 -13.91
C ARG A 283 -17.54 23.27 -12.70
N THR A 284 -16.50 22.54 -12.32
CA THR A 284 -15.63 22.88 -11.19
C THR A 284 -14.89 24.18 -11.48
N ILE A 285 -14.31 24.35 -12.68
CA ILE A 285 -13.69 25.60 -13.11
C ILE A 285 -14.69 26.75 -13.02
N HIS A 286 -15.93 26.55 -13.48
CA HIS A 286 -16.98 27.57 -13.40
C HIS A 286 -17.37 27.94 -11.97
N GLN A 287 -17.15 27.08 -10.97
CA GLN A 287 -17.41 27.39 -9.56
C GLN A 287 -16.20 28.02 -8.85
N VAL A 288 -15.01 27.48 -9.09
CA VAL A 288 -13.78 27.87 -8.39
C VAL A 288 -13.16 29.13 -8.98
N LEU A 289 -13.15 29.28 -10.31
CA LEU A 289 -12.54 30.42 -10.98
C LEU A 289 -13.14 31.77 -10.52
N PRO A 290 -14.47 31.94 -10.40
CA PRO A 290 -15.04 33.17 -9.84
C PRO A 290 -14.60 33.45 -8.39
N ALA A 291 -14.47 32.42 -7.56
CA ALA A 291 -14.00 32.58 -6.18
C ALA A 291 -12.53 33.02 -6.13
N ILE A 292 -11.68 32.48 -7.01
CA ILE A 292 -10.28 32.89 -7.16
C ILE A 292 -10.20 34.34 -7.67
N LEU A 293 -10.92 34.69 -8.73
CA LEU A 293 -10.91 36.05 -9.31
C LEU A 293 -11.33 37.10 -8.28
N LYS A 294 -12.36 36.80 -7.47
CA LYS A 294 -12.82 37.68 -6.39
C LYS A 294 -11.78 37.84 -5.28
N LYS A 295 -11.04 36.77 -4.94
CA LYS A 295 -9.97 36.80 -3.94
C LYS A 295 -8.75 37.59 -4.40
N LEU A 296 -8.51 37.62 -5.71
CA LEU A 296 -7.44 38.39 -6.37
C LEU A 296 -7.87 39.82 -6.75
N GLU A 297 -9.11 40.21 -6.45
CA GLU A 297 -9.69 41.54 -6.76
C GLU A 297 -9.70 41.93 -8.25
N ILE A 298 -9.66 40.94 -9.14
CA ILE A 298 -9.65 41.14 -10.60
C ILE A 298 -10.98 40.72 -11.27
N ASP A 299 -12.01 40.39 -10.49
CA ASP A 299 -13.32 39.93 -10.97
C ASP A 299 -14.04 40.95 -11.87
N LYS A 300 -13.72 42.24 -11.74
CA LYS A 300 -14.28 43.33 -12.55
C LYS A 300 -13.45 43.66 -13.80
N GLU A 301 -12.19 43.25 -13.83
CA GLU A 301 -11.25 43.53 -14.93
C GLU A 301 -11.14 42.34 -15.89
N PHE A 302 -11.30 41.13 -15.38
CA PHE A 302 -11.24 39.92 -16.18
C PHE A 302 -12.43 39.83 -17.15
N GLN A 303 -12.15 39.88 -18.45
CA GLN A 303 -13.11 39.57 -19.50
C GLN A 303 -12.61 38.35 -20.27
N LEU A 304 -13.48 37.35 -20.39
CA LEU A 304 -13.22 36.19 -21.24
C LEU A 304 -13.22 36.65 -22.70
N ASP A 305 -12.12 36.45 -23.42
CA ASP A 305 -12.05 36.68 -24.87
C ASP A 305 -12.40 35.38 -25.62
N PRO A 306 -13.61 35.27 -26.21
CA PRO A 306 -14.02 34.05 -26.91
C PRO A 306 -13.19 33.79 -28.18
N SER A 307 -12.56 34.82 -28.74
CA SER A 307 -11.79 34.69 -29.98
C SER A 307 -10.49 33.89 -29.78
N ALA A 308 -9.97 33.85 -28.56
CA ALA A 308 -8.78 33.08 -28.17
C ALA A 308 -9.01 31.55 -28.13
N PHE A 309 -10.27 31.09 -28.16
CA PHE A 309 -10.63 29.67 -28.08
C PHE A 309 -10.95 29.03 -29.44
N HIS A 310 -10.80 29.77 -30.53
CA HIS A 310 -10.98 29.25 -31.88
C HIS A 310 -9.63 28.82 -32.44
N ILE A 311 -9.48 27.54 -32.77
CA ILE A 311 -8.36 27.07 -33.59
C ILE A 311 -8.70 27.46 -35.03
N GLY A 312 -7.87 28.33 -35.61
CA GLY A 312 -7.86 28.60 -37.06
C GLY A 312 -7.10 27.52 -37.81
#